data_AF-A0A820D2N5-F1
#
_entry.id   AF-A0A820D2N5-F1
#
_cell.length_a   1.000
_cell.length_b   1.000
_cell.length_c   1.000
_cell.angle_alpha   90.00
_cell.angle_beta   90.00
_cell.angle_gamma   90.00
#
_symmetry.space_group_name_H-M   'P 1'
#
loop_
_entity.id
_entity.type
_entity.pdbx_description
1 polymer ?
#
loop_
_entity_poly.entity_id
_entity_poly.type
_entity_poly.pdbx_seq_one_letter_code
_entity_poly.pdbx_strand_id
1 'polypeptide(L)' 'ELAKRLPDNMFVLEDKPELAAGYCVWLTTDEADFLRGRYSDCTWDVTELLKNAKMIVDMDLLKEEVKMG' A
#
# COMPACT_ATOMS: atom_id res chain seq x y z
N GLU A 1 17.32 -5.88 17.43
CA GLU A 1 18.73 -6.15 17.10
C GLU A 1 19.19 -5.55 15.77
N LEU A 2 18.42 -5.62 14.67
CA LEU A 2 18.86 -5.14 13.34
C LEU A 2 19.14 -3.62 13.25
N ALA A 3 18.36 -2.78 13.94
CA ALA A 3 18.54 -1.32 13.91
C ALA A 3 19.82 -0.82 14.61
N LYS A 4 20.47 -1.64 15.45
CA LYS A 4 21.63 -1.22 16.26
C LYS A 4 22.92 -1.00 15.47
N ARG A 5 22.95 -1.37 14.18
CA ARG A 5 24.12 -1.23 13.29
C ARG A 5 23.94 -0.15 12.23
N LEU A 6 22.83 0.59 12.28
CA LEU A 6 22.56 1.67 11.33
C LEU A 6 23.34 2.92 11.77
N PRO A 7 23.93 3.68 10.83
CA PRO A 7 24.65 4.89 11.16
C PRO A 7 23.68 5.95 11.74
N ASP A 8 24.17 6.77 12.67
CA ASP A 8 23.36 7.71 13.45
C ASP A 8 22.65 8.78 12.60
N ASN A 9 23.06 8.98 11.35
CA ASN A 9 22.45 9.89 10.39
C ASN A 9 21.38 9.22 9.51
N MET A 10 20.94 8.02 9.87
CA MET A 10 19.93 7.29 9.12
C MET A 10 18.55 7.45 9.76
N PHE A 11 17.65 8.04 9.00
CA PHE A 11 16.22 8.15 9.32
C PHE A 11 15.53 6.86 8.88
N VAL A 12 15.00 6.10 9.83
CA VAL A 12 14.51 4.73 9.61
C VAL A 12 13.14 4.60 10.27
N LEU A 13 12.15 4.16 9.49
CA LEU A 13 10.75 3.98 9.94
C LEU A 13 10.13 5.28 10.50
N GLU A 14 10.25 6.37 9.76
CA GLU A 14 9.68 7.68 10.14
C GLU A 14 8.17 7.82 9.87
N ASP A 15 7.55 6.77 9.33
CA ASP A 15 6.12 6.78 9.02
C ASP A 15 5.31 7.05 10.29
N LYS A 16 4.44 8.05 10.20
CA LYS A 16 3.57 8.42 11.30
C LYS A 16 2.33 7.53 11.31
N PRO A 17 1.72 7.26 12.48
CA PRO A 17 0.50 6.46 12.58
C PRO A 17 -0.64 6.96 11.68
N GLU A 18 -0.70 8.26 11.40
CA GLU A 18 -1.69 8.88 10.55
C GLU A 18 -1.63 8.39 9.10
N LEU A 19 -0.47 7.97 8.60
CA LEU A 19 -0.32 7.44 7.24
C LEU A 19 -1.13 6.16 7.07
N ALA A 20 -0.87 5.17 7.93
CA ALA A 20 -1.60 3.90 7.91
C ALA A 20 -3.07 4.09 8.30
N ALA A 21 -3.37 4.90 9.32
CA ALA A 21 -4.74 5.12 9.76
C ALA A 21 -5.59 5.81 8.69
N GLY A 22 -5.07 6.87 8.07
CA GLY A 22 -5.74 7.59 6.99
C GLY A 22 -5.97 6.70 5.77
N TYR A 23 -4.98 5.89 5.40
CA TYR A 23 -5.11 4.94 4.30
C TYR A 23 -6.18 3.87 4.59
N CYS A 24 -6.19 3.30 5.80
CA CYS A 24 -7.23 2.35 6.22
C CYS A 24 -8.63 2.94 6.17
N VAL A 25 -8.80 4.20 6.59
CA VAL A 25 -10.10 4.90 6.49
C VAL A 25 -10.49 5.08 5.02
N TRP A 26 -9.57 5.51 4.16
CA TRP A 26 -9.83 5.66 2.72
C TRP A 26 -10.24 4.34 2.05
N LEU A 27 -9.63 3.21 2.43
CA LEU A 27 -10.00 1.87 1.93
C LEU A 27 -11.45 1.46 2.25
N THR A 28 -12.13 2.15 3.17
CA THR A 28 -13.55 1.90 3.49
C THR A 28 -14.53 2.70 2.63
N THR A 29 -14.03 3.50 1.70
CA THR A 29 -14.85 4.31 0.77
C THR A 29 -15.10 3.57 -0.54
N ASP A 30 -16.20 3.91 -1.23
CA ASP A 30 -16.54 3.31 -2.54
C ASP A 30 -15.46 3.58 -3.61
N GLU A 31 -14.69 4.66 -3.47
CA GLU A 31 -13.63 5.02 -4.41
C GLU A 31 -12.48 4.00 -4.42
N ALA A 32 -12.25 3.32 -3.29
CA ALA A 32 -11.19 2.34 -3.13
C ALA A 32 -11.61 0.90 -3.53
N ASP A 33 -12.85 0.69 -3.99
CA ASP A 33 -13.42 -0.64 -4.22
C ASP A 33 -12.63 -1.51 -5.21
N PHE A 34 -11.95 -0.89 -6.16
CA PHE A 34 -11.12 -1.59 -7.15
C PHE A 34 -9.95 -2.36 -6.52
N LEU A 35 -9.52 -1.98 -5.31
CA LEU A 35 -8.45 -2.65 -4.55
C LEU A 35 -8.93 -3.86 -3.74
N ARG A 36 -10.23 -4.18 -3.70
CA ARG A 36 -10.71 -5.35 -2.95
C ARG A 36 -10.02 -6.63 -3.43
N GLY A 37 -9.44 -7.37 -2.49
CA GLY A 37 -8.71 -8.62 -2.76
C GLY A 37 -7.35 -8.42 -3.43
N ARG A 38 -6.83 -7.19 -3.45
CA ARG A 38 -5.50 -6.84 -3.97
C ARG A 38 -4.61 -6.32 -2.85
N TYR A 39 -3.31 -6.51 -2.99
CA TYR A 39 -2.31 -5.91 -2.13
C TYR A 39 -2.11 -4.44 -2.50
N SER A 40 -2.02 -3.57 -1.50
CA SER A 40 -1.60 -2.18 -1.68
C SER A 40 -0.88 -1.69 -0.43
N ASP A 41 0.04 -0.75 -0.62
CA ASP A 41 0.82 -0.15 0.46
C ASP A 41 0.32 1.26 0.77
N CYS A 42 0.26 1.63 2.06
CA CYS A 42 -0.19 2.95 2.49
C CYS A 42 0.75 4.09 2.09
N THR A 43 1.99 3.78 1.72
CA THR A 43 2.98 4.75 1.22
C THR A 43 2.76 5.15 -0.24
N TRP A 44 1.86 4.47 -0.96
CA TRP A 44 1.56 4.76 -2.37
C TRP A 44 0.66 5.98 -2.53
N ASP A 45 0.81 6.70 -3.66
CA ASP A 45 -0.03 7.85 -3.99
C ASP A 45 -1.44 7.40 -4.40
N VAL A 46 -2.44 7.76 -3.58
CA VAL A 46 -3.85 7.48 -3.81
C VAL A 46 -4.34 8.04 -5.15
N THR A 47 -3.89 9.24 -5.54
CA THR A 47 -4.27 9.88 -6.81
C THR A 47 -3.80 9.06 -8.00
N GLU A 48 -2.60 8.47 -7.91
CA GLU A 48 -2.08 7.60 -8.96
C GLU A 48 -2.81 6.26 -9.00
N LEU A 49 -3.14 5.68 -7.83
CA LEU A 49 -3.97 4.48 -7.76
C LEU A 49 -5.32 4.68 -8.43
N LEU A 50 -5.98 5.82 -8.16
CA LEU A 50 -7.28 6.17 -8.75
C LEU A 50 -7.19 6.36 -10.27
N LYS A 51 -6.17 7.06 -10.77
CA LYS A 51 -5.91 7.21 -12.21
C LYS A 51 -5.73 5.87 -12.91
N ASN A 52 -5.14 4.90 -12.22
CA ASN A 52 -4.83 3.57 -12.76
C ASN A 52 -5.88 2.50 -12.40
N ALA A 53 -6.96 2.84 -11.68
CA ALA A 53 -7.94 1.88 -11.16
C ALA A 53 -8.51 0.96 -12.25
N LYS A 54 -8.83 1.50 -13.42
CA LYS A 54 -9.33 0.72 -14.56
C LYS A 54 -8.28 -0.31 -15.04
N MET A 55 -7.04 0.11 -15.22
CA MET A 55 -5.95 -0.77 -15.65
C MET A 55 -5.69 -1.88 -14.63
N ILE A 56 -5.71 -1.54 -13.34
CA ILE A 56 -5.52 -2.50 -12.24
C ILE A 56 -6.57 -3.61 -12.29
N VAL A 57 -7.83 -3.26 -12.53
CA VAL A 57 -8.92 -4.24 -12.62
C VAL A 57 -8.85 -5.04 -13.92
N ASP A 58 -8.70 -4.37 -15.07
CA ASP A 58 -8.71 -5.01 -16.39
C ASP A 58 -7.57 -6.01 -16.57
N MET A 59 -6.39 -5.71 -16.02
CA MET A 59 -5.18 -6.54 -16.15
C MET A 59 -4.93 -7.43 -14.92
N ASP A 60 -5.87 -7.44 -13.97
CA ASP A 60 -5.81 -8.19 -12.71
C ASP A 60 -4.51 -7.97 -11.89
N LEU A 61 -4.02 -6.74 -11.87
CA LEU A 61 -2.78 -6.38 -11.19
C LEU A 61 -2.94 -6.39 -9.68
N LEU A 62 -1.80 -6.37 -8.98
CA LEU A 62 -1.68 -6.25 -7.53
C LEU A 62 -2.30 -7.42 -6.74
N LYS A 63 -2.57 -8.55 -7.40
CA LYS A 63 -2.91 -9.80 -6.73
C LYS A 63 -1.65 -10.61 -6.47
N GLU A 64 -1.50 -11.03 -5.23
CA GLU A 64 -0.51 -12.03 -4.85
C GLU A 64 -1.13 -13.42 -4.98
N GLU A 65 -0.67 -14.20 -5.95
CA GLU A 65 -1.06 -15.61 -6.08
C GLU A 65 -0.08 -16.49 -5.30
N VAL A 66 -0.58 -17.15 -4.26
CA VAL A 66 0.18 -18.22 -3.60
C VAL A 66 0.10 -19.46 -4.50
N LYS A 67 1.19 -19.76 -5.22
CA LYS A 67 1.33 -21.02 -5.94
C LYS A 67 1.48 -22.16 -4.94
N MET A 68 0.41 -22.92 -4.73
CA MET A 68 0.52 -24.22 -4.06
C MET A 68 1.13 -25.23 -5.05
N GLY A 69 2.38 -25.61 -4.79
CA GLY A 69 3.07 -26.71 -5.47
C GLY A 69 2.82 -28.05 -4.79
#